data_AF-A0A8T5Y2J1-F1
#
_entry.id   AF-A0A8T5Y2J1-F1
#
_cell.length_a   1.000
_cell.length_b   1.000
_cell.length_c   1.000
_cell.angle_alpha   90.00
_cell.angle_beta   90.00
_cell.angle_gamma   90.00
#
_symmetry.space_group_name_H-M   'P 1'
#
loop_
_entity.id
_entity.type
_entity.pdbx_description
1 polymer ?
#
loop_
_entity_poly.entity_id
_entity_poly.type
_entity_poly.pdbx_seq_one_letter_code
_entity_poly.pdbx_strand_id
1 'polypeptide(L)'
;MKSAEMLLVQYETKAIKTFLREAPLEIRQRKEDLRSMYEGLQNAEQGLKLAEADLMTDISAETDPETGKAVFSNEKARAAELTRRKAHDPTYLEAQKEQRAAKADYEGAKDELDEIVDKYRSYRVIAELTTAELRLLAGFEPGGEVGNGSGGSVGISAQEVAAARDREEGY
;
A
#
# COMPACT_ATOMS: atom_id res chain seq x y z
N MET A 1 -3.20 17.56 -43.71
CA MET A 1 -3.64 17.19 -42.35
C MET A 1 -3.46 15.71 -41.97
N LYS A 2 -3.47 14.74 -42.89
CA LYS A 2 -3.29 13.29 -42.56
C LYS A 2 -1.96 12.90 -41.88
N SER A 3 -0.92 13.75 -41.95
CA SER A 3 0.41 13.43 -41.43
C SER A 3 0.48 13.40 -39.89
N ALA A 4 -0.26 14.26 -39.20
CA ALA A 4 -0.21 14.35 -37.74
C ALA A 4 -0.97 13.20 -37.06
N GLU A 5 -2.12 12.80 -37.62
CA GLU A 5 -2.89 11.66 -37.13
C GLU A 5 -2.13 10.34 -37.30
N MET A 6 -1.42 10.15 -38.42
CA MET A 6 -0.55 8.99 -38.63
C MET A 6 0.58 8.92 -37.60
N LEU A 7 1.21 10.05 -37.26
CA LEU A 7 2.23 10.11 -36.21
C LEU A 7 1.63 9.76 -34.83
N LEU A 8 0.46 10.29 -34.49
CA LEU A 8 -0.20 10.01 -33.21
C LEU A 8 -0.62 8.54 -33.04
N VAL A 9 -0.95 7.86 -34.15
CA VAL A 9 -1.22 6.41 -34.18
C VAL A 9 0.07 5.60 -34.02
N GLN A 10 1.17 6.04 -34.64
CA GLN A 10 2.48 5.39 -34.53
C GLN A 10 3.02 5.37 -33.09
N TYR A 11 2.71 6.37 -32.28
CA TYR A 11 3.13 6.47 -30.87
C TYR A 11 2.07 5.99 -29.86
N GLU A 12 1.01 5.28 -30.30
CA GLU A 12 -0.07 4.76 -29.44
C GLU A 12 -0.68 5.80 -28.45
N THR A 13 -0.61 7.08 -28.80
CA THR A 13 -0.87 8.19 -27.85
C THR A 13 -2.29 8.20 -27.31
N LYS A 14 -3.25 7.60 -28.03
CA LYS A 14 -4.64 7.48 -27.58
C LYS A 14 -4.77 6.56 -26.37
N ALA A 15 -4.12 5.39 -26.39
CA ALA A 15 -4.17 4.43 -25.28
C ALA A 15 -3.47 4.99 -24.04
N ILE A 16 -2.30 5.61 -24.22
CA ILE A 16 -1.54 6.28 -23.15
C ILE A 16 -2.38 7.40 -22.51
N LYS A 17 -3.04 8.24 -23.31
CA LYS A 17 -3.89 9.33 -22.80
C LYS A 17 -5.09 8.81 -22.01
N THR A 18 -5.76 7.77 -22.50
CA THR A 18 -6.88 7.14 -21.79
C THR A 18 -6.40 6.62 -20.43
N PHE A 19 -5.31 5.83 -20.42
CA PHE A 19 -4.76 5.29 -19.17
C PHE A 19 -4.31 6.38 -18.20
N LEU A 20 -3.56 7.39 -18.64
CA LEU A 20 -3.09 8.48 -17.78
C LEU A 20 -4.24 9.30 -17.17
N ARG A 21 -5.41 9.32 -17.82
CA ARG A 21 -6.62 9.97 -17.31
C ARG A 21 -7.34 9.12 -16.26
N GLU A 22 -7.38 7.81 -16.45
CA GLU A 22 -8.16 6.87 -15.62
C GLU A 22 -7.37 6.36 -14.41
N ALA A 23 -6.08 6.07 -14.59
CA ALA A 23 -5.21 5.49 -13.58
C ALA A 23 -5.19 6.24 -12.23
N PRO A 24 -5.25 7.58 -12.14
CA PRO A 24 -5.31 8.26 -10.84
C PRO A 24 -6.55 7.92 -10.01
N LEU A 25 -7.69 7.66 -10.65
CA LEU A 25 -8.90 7.22 -9.96
C LEU A 25 -8.71 5.78 -9.47
N GLU A 26 -8.23 4.90 -10.33
CA GLU A 26 -7.96 3.51 -10.00
C GLU A 26 -6.94 3.38 -8.86
N ILE A 27 -5.83 4.12 -8.90
CA ILE A 27 -4.82 4.16 -7.83
C ILE A 27 -5.45 4.59 -6.49
N ARG A 28 -6.38 5.55 -6.48
CA ARG A 28 -7.05 5.96 -5.25
C ARG A 28 -7.93 4.85 -4.70
N GLN A 29 -8.73 4.22 -5.56
CA GLN A 29 -9.57 3.09 -5.17
C GLN A 29 -8.75 1.93 -4.62
N ARG A 30 -7.67 1.54 -5.31
CA ARG A 30 -6.77 0.47 -4.84
C ARG A 30 -6.07 0.80 -3.52
N LYS A 31 -5.77 2.08 -3.27
CA LYS A 31 -5.25 2.52 -1.96
C LYS A 31 -6.29 2.42 -0.85
N GLU A 32 -7.56 2.68 -1.14
CA GLU A 32 -8.65 2.50 -0.18
C GLU A 32 -8.85 1.01 0.13
N ASP A 33 -8.87 0.16 -0.91
CA ASP A 33 -8.93 -1.29 -0.76
C ASP A 33 -7.77 -1.82 0.08
N LEU A 34 -6.54 -1.36 -0.20
CA LEU A 34 -5.34 -1.77 0.56
C LEU A 34 -5.43 -1.39 2.03
N ARG A 35 -6.00 -0.23 2.38
CA ARG A 35 -6.22 0.17 3.78
C ARG A 35 -7.21 -0.76 4.47
N SER A 36 -8.32 -1.08 3.80
CA SER A 36 -9.31 -2.04 4.30
C SER A 36 -8.69 -3.42 4.55
N MET A 37 -7.88 -3.91 3.60
CA MET A 37 -7.16 -5.18 3.75
C MET A 37 -6.11 -5.13 4.87
N TYR A 38 -5.44 -3.99 5.05
CA TYR A 38 -4.50 -3.80 6.16
C TYR A 38 -5.19 -3.85 7.52
N GLU A 39 -6.36 -3.21 7.65
CA GLU A 39 -7.19 -3.32 8.86
C GLU A 39 -7.62 -4.77 9.12
N GLY A 40 -8.03 -5.49 8.06
CA GLY A 40 -8.33 -6.92 8.12
C GLY A 40 -7.16 -7.77 8.62
N LEU A 41 -5.96 -7.52 8.10
CA LEU A 41 -4.73 -8.17 8.55
C LEU A 41 -4.44 -7.87 10.03
N GLN A 42 -4.55 -6.60 10.46
CA GLN A 42 -4.33 -6.23 11.86
C GLN A 42 -5.30 -6.93 12.81
N ASN A 43 -6.58 -7.02 12.42
CA ASN A 43 -7.59 -7.76 13.18
C ASN A 43 -7.25 -9.25 13.27
N ALA A 44 -6.84 -9.88 12.17
CA ALA A 44 -6.47 -11.30 12.16
C ALA A 44 -5.19 -11.57 12.98
N GLU A 45 -4.21 -10.67 12.94
CA GLU A 45 -3.01 -10.73 13.79
C GLU A 45 -3.35 -10.59 15.27
N GLN A 46 -4.31 -9.73 15.62
CA GLN A 46 -4.80 -9.61 16.98
C GLN A 46 -5.53 -10.88 17.42
N GLY A 47 -6.37 -11.45 16.57
CA GLY A 47 -7.06 -12.72 16.82
C GLY A 47 -6.07 -13.86 17.10
N LEU A 48 -5.02 -13.99 16.29
CA LEU A 48 -3.96 -14.97 16.50
C LEU A 48 -3.22 -14.77 17.83
N LYS A 49 -2.91 -13.51 18.19
CA LYS A 49 -2.26 -13.18 19.47
C LYS A 49 -3.15 -13.49 20.66
N LEU A 50 -4.46 -13.25 20.57
CA LEU A 50 -5.43 -13.60 21.61
C LEU A 50 -5.49 -15.12 21.80
N ALA A 51 -5.62 -15.89 20.72
CA ALA A 51 -5.63 -17.35 20.80
C ALA A 51 -4.34 -17.91 21.43
N GLU A 52 -3.18 -17.31 21.12
CA GLU A 52 -1.91 -17.68 21.76
C GLU A 52 -1.86 -17.32 23.25
N ALA A 53 -2.39 -16.15 23.62
CA ALA A 53 -2.47 -15.71 25.01
C ALA A 53 -3.41 -16.59 25.85
N ASP A 54 -4.53 -17.04 25.27
CA ASP A 54 -5.45 -17.98 25.91
C ASP A 54 -4.76 -19.31 26.20
N LEU A 55 -4.06 -19.88 25.20
CA LEU A 55 -3.26 -21.09 25.40
C LEU A 55 -2.20 -20.93 26.50
N MET A 56 -1.51 -19.79 26.53
CA MET A 56 -0.50 -19.52 27.56
C MET A 56 -1.11 -19.36 28.95
N THR A 57 -2.32 -18.81 29.04
CA THR A 57 -3.10 -18.70 30.27
C THR A 57 -3.46 -20.08 30.80
N ASP A 58 -3.98 -20.96 29.94
CA ASP A 58 -4.33 -22.33 30.30
C ASP A 58 -3.11 -23.13 30.78
N ILE A 59 -2.00 -23.03 30.05
CA ILE A 59 -0.73 -23.68 30.42
C ILE A 59 -0.24 -23.20 31.79
N SER A 60 -0.37 -21.90 32.07
CA SER A 60 0.09 -21.32 33.32
C SER A 60 -0.81 -21.67 34.51
N ALA A 61 -2.10 -21.88 34.26
CA ALA A 61 -3.07 -22.27 35.28
C ALA A 61 -3.07 -23.78 35.60
N GLU A 62 -2.44 -24.59 34.75
CA GLU A 62 -2.44 -26.04 34.90
C GLU A 62 -1.62 -26.50 36.12
N THR A 63 -2.30 -27.19 37.03
CA THR A 63 -1.70 -27.75 38.25
C THR A 63 -1.83 -29.26 38.28
N ASP A 64 -0.82 -29.91 38.85
CA ASP A 64 -0.80 -31.35 39.08
C ASP A 64 -1.79 -31.71 40.21
N PRO A 65 -2.77 -32.60 39.96
CA PRO A 65 -3.79 -32.95 40.94
C PRO A 65 -3.25 -33.64 42.20
N GLU A 66 -2.06 -34.26 42.15
CA GLU A 66 -1.47 -34.94 43.30
C GLU A 66 -0.69 -33.97 44.19
N THR A 67 0.04 -33.02 43.58
CA THR A 67 0.93 -32.11 44.30
C THR A 67 0.38 -30.70 44.50
N GLY A 68 -0.66 -30.32 43.75
CA GLY A 68 -1.22 -28.97 43.70
C GLY A 68 -0.28 -27.91 43.12
N LYS A 69 0.87 -28.32 42.57
CA LYS A 69 1.89 -27.42 42.00
C LYS A 69 1.65 -27.23 40.51
N ALA A 70 2.15 -26.12 39.95
CA ALA A 70 2.09 -25.89 38.52
C ALA A 70 2.82 -27.01 37.75
N VAL A 71 2.16 -27.58 36.75
CA VAL A 71 2.74 -28.61 35.86
C VAL A 71 3.93 -28.02 35.09
N PHE A 72 3.78 -26.79 34.60
CA PHE A 72 4.79 -26.06 33.85
C PHE A 72 5.39 -24.93 34.70
N SER A 73 6.29 -25.31 35.61
CA SER A 73 6.84 -24.42 36.65
C SER A 73 7.80 -23.34 36.16
N ASN A 74 8.30 -23.42 34.93
CA ASN A 74 9.26 -22.45 34.38
C ASN A 74 8.92 -22.05 32.94
N GLU A 75 9.47 -20.90 32.51
CA GLU A 75 9.17 -20.30 31.21
C GLU A 75 9.52 -21.22 30.03
N LYS A 76 10.63 -21.96 30.14
CA LYS A 76 11.06 -22.88 29.08
C LYS A 76 10.08 -24.04 28.91
N ALA A 77 9.54 -24.57 30.01
CA ALA A 77 8.53 -25.62 30.00
C ALA A 77 7.21 -25.11 29.40
N ARG A 78 6.79 -23.89 29.76
CA ARG A 78 5.59 -23.26 29.19
C ARG A 78 5.73 -23.01 27.69
N ALA A 79 6.87 -22.50 27.23
CA ALA A 79 7.11 -22.25 25.81
C ALA A 79 7.14 -23.56 24.98
N ALA A 80 7.73 -24.62 25.53
CA ALA A 80 7.72 -25.94 24.89
C ALA A 80 6.30 -26.50 24.78
N GLU A 81 5.51 -26.40 25.84
CA GLU A 81 4.12 -26.83 25.85
C GLU A 81 3.24 -25.99 24.92
N LEU A 82 3.43 -24.67 24.90
CA LEU A 82 2.74 -23.76 24.00
C LEU A 82 2.97 -24.16 22.55
N THR A 83 4.21 -24.50 22.19
CA THR A 83 4.54 -25.01 20.85
C THR A 83 3.79 -26.30 20.53
N ARG A 84 3.68 -27.22 21.50
CA ARG A 84 2.93 -28.47 21.34
C ARG A 84 1.43 -28.21 21.14
N ARG A 85 0.83 -27.32 21.95
CA ARG A 85 -0.61 -26.99 21.85
C ARG A 85 -0.95 -26.26 20.57
N LYS A 86 -0.13 -25.29 20.14
CA LYS A 86 -0.32 -24.56 18.88
C LYS A 86 -0.43 -25.50 17.66
N ALA A 87 0.18 -26.68 17.71
CA ALA A 87 0.09 -27.67 16.63
C ALA A 87 -1.24 -28.45 16.59
N HIS A 88 -2.03 -28.42 17.66
CA HIS A 88 -3.22 -29.26 17.83
C HIS A 88 -4.47 -28.48 18.24
N ASP A 89 -4.33 -27.25 18.73
CA ASP A 89 -5.44 -26.42 19.16
C ASP A 89 -6.23 -25.88 17.94
N PRO A 90 -7.51 -26.23 17.79
CA PRO A 90 -8.29 -25.86 16.62
C PRO A 90 -8.53 -24.34 16.52
N THR A 91 -8.66 -23.65 17.66
CA THR A 91 -8.88 -22.20 17.71
C THR A 91 -7.66 -21.45 17.20
N TYR A 92 -6.47 -21.83 17.67
CA TYR A 92 -5.20 -21.28 17.21
C TYR A 92 -4.96 -21.58 15.73
N LEU A 93 -5.24 -22.80 15.28
CA LEU A 93 -5.05 -23.19 13.89
C LEU A 93 -5.97 -22.42 12.94
N GLU A 94 -7.23 -22.19 13.30
CA GLU A 94 -8.13 -21.37 12.49
C GLU A 94 -7.68 -19.90 12.48
N ALA A 95 -7.34 -19.33 13.63
CA ALA A 95 -6.81 -17.96 13.69
C ALA A 95 -5.51 -17.80 12.88
N GLN A 96 -4.65 -18.82 12.86
CA GLN A 96 -3.43 -18.83 12.04
C GLN A 96 -3.77 -18.85 10.55
N LYS A 97 -4.78 -19.62 10.15
CA LYS A 97 -5.24 -19.70 8.76
C LYS A 97 -5.86 -18.38 8.32
N GLU A 98 -6.69 -17.75 9.15
CA GLU A 98 -7.27 -16.43 8.90
C GLU A 98 -6.18 -15.37 8.74
N GLN A 99 -5.19 -15.35 9.64
CA GLN A 99 -4.06 -14.42 9.55
C GLN A 99 -3.25 -14.62 8.26
N ARG A 100 -3.01 -15.87 7.85
CA ARG A 100 -2.31 -16.17 6.59
C ARG A 100 -3.11 -15.73 5.36
N ALA A 101 -4.42 -15.96 5.36
CA ALA A 101 -5.30 -15.54 4.27
C ALA A 101 -5.31 -14.01 4.15
N ALA A 102 -5.56 -13.29 5.26
CA ALA A 102 -5.56 -11.84 5.27
C ALA A 102 -4.21 -11.24 4.85
N LYS A 103 -3.09 -11.89 5.24
CA LYS A 103 -1.76 -11.48 4.79
C LYS A 103 -1.58 -11.65 3.29
N ALA A 104 -2.01 -12.79 2.74
CA ALA A 104 -1.93 -13.06 1.31
C ALA A 104 -2.77 -12.04 0.51
N ASP A 105 -3.98 -11.73 0.98
CA ASP A 105 -4.87 -10.75 0.34
C ASP A 105 -4.25 -9.34 0.39
N TYR A 106 -3.68 -8.94 1.53
CA TYR A 106 -2.98 -7.67 1.68
C TYR A 106 -1.76 -7.55 0.74
N GLU A 107 -0.90 -8.57 0.69
CA GLU A 107 0.27 -8.55 -0.19
C GLU A 107 -0.12 -8.58 -1.67
N GLY A 108 -1.15 -9.35 -2.04
CA GLY A 108 -1.71 -9.33 -3.39
C GLY A 108 -2.23 -7.95 -3.81
N ALA A 109 -3.02 -7.30 -2.94
CA ALA A 109 -3.52 -5.94 -3.20
C ALA A 109 -2.38 -4.91 -3.29
N LYS A 110 -1.32 -5.08 -2.50
CA LYS A 110 -0.13 -4.23 -2.55
C LYS A 110 0.59 -4.36 -3.89
N ASP A 111 0.80 -5.59 -4.36
CA ASP A 111 1.48 -5.86 -5.62
C ASP A 111 0.68 -5.31 -6.82
N GLU A 112 -0.65 -5.44 -6.81
CA GLU A 112 -1.52 -4.83 -7.81
C GLU A 112 -1.41 -3.29 -7.85
N LEU A 113 -1.37 -2.66 -6.66
CA LEU A 113 -1.20 -1.21 -6.57
C LEU A 113 0.17 -0.78 -7.11
N ASP A 114 1.24 -1.49 -6.74
CA ASP A 114 2.59 -1.21 -7.19
C ASP A 114 2.68 -1.34 -8.72
N GLU A 115 2.08 -2.37 -9.31
CA GLU A 115 2.03 -2.56 -10.77
C GLU A 115 1.37 -1.37 -11.48
N ILE A 116 0.20 -0.90 -11.00
CA ILE A 116 -0.51 0.23 -11.62
C ILE A 116 0.29 1.53 -11.46
N VAL A 117 0.91 1.75 -10.30
CA VAL A 117 1.75 2.93 -10.04
C VAL A 117 2.96 2.95 -10.96
N ASP A 118 3.63 1.81 -11.14
CA ASP A 118 4.81 1.72 -12.01
C ASP A 118 4.44 1.88 -13.48
N LYS A 119 3.31 1.30 -13.92
CA LYS A 119 2.75 1.57 -15.26
C LYS A 119 2.44 3.04 -15.47
N TYR A 120 1.80 3.69 -14.50
CA TYR A 120 1.48 5.12 -14.56
C TYR A 120 2.72 6.00 -14.67
N ARG A 121 3.76 5.73 -13.86
CA ARG A 121 5.05 6.42 -13.95
C ARG A 121 5.69 6.24 -15.32
N SER A 122 5.73 5.01 -15.81
CA SER A 122 6.31 4.66 -17.11
C SER A 122 5.61 5.40 -18.25
N TYR A 123 4.27 5.40 -18.26
CA TYR A 123 3.50 6.08 -19.30
C TYR A 123 3.62 7.59 -19.24
N ARG A 124 3.84 8.18 -18.05
CA ARG A 124 4.11 9.60 -17.92
C ARG A 124 5.44 9.97 -18.57
N VAL A 125 6.49 9.18 -18.32
CA VAL A 125 7.81 9.36 -18.95
C VAL A 125 7.71 9.22 -20.47
N ILE A 126 6.99 8.21 -20.97
CA ILE A 126 6.79 8.04 -22.42
C ILE A 126 6.06 9.25 -23.01
N ALA A 127 4.99 9.75 -22.36
CA ALA A 127 4.26 10.91 -22.84
C ALA A 127 5.14 12.19 -22.86
N GLU A 128 6.00 12.37 -21.86
CA GLU A 128 6.99 13.45 -21.80
C GLU A 128 8.01 13.34 -22.95
N LEU A 129 8.52 12.12 -23.22
CA LEU A 129 9.45 11.83 -24.32
C LEU A 129 8.79 12.08 -25.68
N THR A 130 7.60 11.53 -25.95
CA THR A 130 6.87 11.77 -27.20
C THR A 130 6.61 13.25 -27.41
N THR A 131 6.30 14.00 -26.35
CA THR A 131 6.13 15.46 -26.44
C THR A 131 7.44 16.15 -26.83
N ALA A 132 8.57 15.74 -26.25
CA ALA A 132 9.89 16.29 -26.60
C ALA A 132 10.27 15.95 -28.05
N GLU A 133 10.03 14.72 -28.50
CA GLU A 133 10.28 14.29 -29.88
C GLU A 133 9.42 15.06 -30.88
N LEU A 134 8.11 15.22 -30.59
CA LEU A 134 7.21 16.02 -31.42
C LEU A 134 7.62 17.49 -31.47
N ARG A 135 8.12 18.07 -30.37
CA ARG A 135 8.68 19.43 -30.35
C ARG A 135 9.93 19.56 -31.23
N LEU A 136 10.81 18.55 -31.22
CA LEU A 136 11.97 18.53 -32.10
C LEU A 136 11.58 18.39 -33.58
N LEU A 137 10.62 17.49 -33.88
CA LEU A 137 10.13 17.24 -35.24
C LEU A 137 9.31 18.40 -35.81
N ALA A 138 8.58 19.13 -34.97
CA ALA A 138 7.83 20.32 -35.36
C ALA A 138 8.73 21.50 -35.77
N GLY A 139 10.05 21.33 -35.65
CA GLY A 139 11.02 22.38 -35.91
C GLY A 139 11.15 23.27 -34.68
N PHE A 140 12.40 23.52 -34.33
CA PHE A 140 12.81 24.58 -33.42
C PHE A 140 12.12 25.91 -33.81
N GLU A 141 11.05 26.31 -33.12
CA GLU A 141 10.72 27.73 -32.94
C GLU A 141 11.35 28.18 -31.61
N PRO A 142 12.56 28.75 -31.61
CA PRO A 142 13.02 29.56 -30.50
C PRO A 142 12.39 30.94 -30.66
N GLY A 143 11.29 31.20 -29.95
CA GLY A 143 10.78 32.56 -29.77
C GLY A 143 9.37 32.79 -30.29
N GLY A 144 8.38 32.34 -29.51
CA GLY A 144 7.14 33.09 -29.35
C GLY A 144 7.27 33.91 -28.06
N GLU A 145 7.20 35.23 -28.19
CA GLU A 145 7.43 36.26 -27.18
C GLU A 145 6.96 35.90 -25.76
N VAL A 146 7.85 36.13 -24.78
CA VAL A 146 7.46 36.34 -23.39
C VAL A 146 6.67 37.64 -23.37
N GLY A 147 5.36 37.53 -23.60
CA GLY A 147 4.41 38.56 -23.24
C GLY A 147 4.58 38.84 -21.74
N ASN A 148 5.16 39.99 -21.44
CA ASN A 148 5.20 40.62 -20.13
C ASN A 148 3.76 40.85 -19.64
N GLY A 149 3.14 39.79 -19.12
CA GLY A 149 1.83 39.81 -18.47
C GLY A 149 2.04 39.81 -16.96
N SER A 150 2.22 41.01 -16.40
CA SER A 150 2.08 41.26 -14.98
C SER A 150 0.77 40.66 -14.46
N GLY A 151 0.81 39.80 -13.43
CA GLY A 151 -0.42 39.28 -12.83
C GLY A 151 -0.26 38.22 -11.75
N GLY A 152 0.32 38.59 -10.60
CA GLY A 152 -0.06 38.02 -9.30
C GLY A 152 0.59 36.71 -8.88
N SER A 153 1.85 36.75 -8.42
CA SER A 153 2.35 35.73 -7.50
C SER A 153 1.71 35.94 -6.12
N VAL A 154 0.71 35.15 -5.77
CA VAL A 154 0.38 34.91 -4.36
C VAL A 154 1.42 33.92 -3.85
N GLY A 155 2.54 34.47 -3.35
CA GLY A 155 3.54 33.68 -2.65
C GLY A 155 2.96 33.25 -1.31
N ILE A 156 2.54 31.99 -1.21
CA ILE A 156 2.38 31.33 0.09
C ILE A 156 3.78 31.26 0.69
N SER A 157 3.98 31.97 1.78
CA SER A 157 5.28 32.07 2.43
C SER A 157 5.65 30.73 3.06
N ALA A 158 6.95 30.44 3.15
CA ALA A 158 7.45 29.21 3.77
C ALA A 158 7.02 29.03 5.25
N GLN A 159 6.49 30.09 5.90
CA GLN A 159 5.90 30.01 7.23
C GLN A 159 4.48 29.38 7.24
N GLU A 160 3.73 29.47 6.16
CA GLU A 160 2.37 28.90 6.07
C GLU A 160 2.38 27.39 5.78
N VAL A 161 3.41 26.90 5.09
CA VAL A 161 3.59 25.45 4.82
C VAL A 161 4.03 24.70 6.09
N ALA A 162 4.77 25.35 7.00
CA ALA A 162 5.16 24.74 8.27
C ALA A 162 3.97 24.56 9.22
N ALA A 163 3.01 25.50 9.24
CA ALA A 163 1.82 25.42 10.09
C ALA A 163 0.78 24.37 9.63
N ALA A 164 0.85 23.91 8.38
CA ALA A 164 -0.01 22.85 7.87
C ALA A 164 0.50 21.44 8.20
N ARG A 165 1.82 21.27 8.38
CA ARG A 165 2.44 19.97 8.68
C ARG A 165 2.20 19.51 10.12
N ASP A 166 2.12 20.43 11.07
CA ASP A 166 1.87 20.11 12.48
C ASP A 166 0.40 19.73 12.78
N ARG A 167 -0.52 19.81 11.80
CA ARG A 167 -1.91 19.34 11.96
C ARG A 167 -2.18 17.94 11.42
N GLU A 168 -1.26 17.34 10.65
CA GLU A 168 -1.46 15.99 10.09
C GLU A 168 -0.75 14.88 10.88
N GLU A 169 0.10 15.20 11.86
CA GLU A 169 0.75 14.20 12.74
C GLU A 169 0.04 13.98 14.08
N GLY A 170 -1.20 14.42 14.19
CA GLY A 170 -1.98 14.37 15.43
C GLY A 170 -3.29 13.61 15.32
N TYR A 171 -3.33 12.42 14.70
CA TYR A 171 -4.34 11.38 14.94
C TYR A 171 -3.82 10.01 14.51
#